data_AF-A0A924XBG1-F1
#
_entry.id   AF-A0A924XBG1-F1
#
_cell.length_a   1.000
_cell.length_b   1.000
_cell.length_c   1.000
_cell.angle_alpha   90.00
_cell.angle_beta   90.00
_cell.angle_gamma   90.00
#
_symmetry.space_group_name_H-M   'P 1'
#
loop_
_entity.id
_entity.type
_entity.pdbx_description
1 polymer ?
#
loop_
_entity_poly.entity_id
_entity_poly.type
_entity_poly.pdbx_seq_one_letter_code
_entity_poly.pdbx_strand_id
1 'polypeptide(L)'
;MKPTEPSLMQVAEGDDGANWETEAQERFRGGTLFSLYGWGESSSPPGGSSGGGGGSGPGDLNNEELAGIAWGEGWDSMHDNEKLFYIRNWEKWYPRRDLMVTISKAADSLAAAKFGLTDVRDGYRENAWKHALWTCGMTRKWGWDDAQKASDVHEDFPGNPPDQKAMDLNNNLVGLNYANRTTNCLDDVSMGQGGLVWLYND
;
A
#
# COMPACT_ATOMS: atom_id res chain seq x y z
N MET A 1 4.78 -51.49 20.58
CA MET A 1 3.83 -50.76 19.72
C MET A 1 4.25 -49.30 19.70
N LYS A 2 4.68 -48.80 18.55
CA LYS A 2 4.96 -47.37 18.31
C LYS A 2 3.76 -46.79 17.52
N PRO A 3 3.31 -45.55 17.78
CA PRO A 3 2.30 -44.93 16.93
C PRO A 3 2.93 -44.49 15.60
N THR A 4 2.23 -44.82 14.52
CA THR A 4 2.52 -44.43 13.14
C THR A 4 2.09 -42.98 12.89
N GLU A 5 2.94 -42.21 12.21
CA GLU A 5 2.63 -40.84 11.75
C GLU A 5 1.52 -40.85 10.68
N PRO A 6 0.67 -39.80 10.62
CA PRO A 6 -0.31 -39.68 9.55
C PRO A 6 0.34 -39.18 8.26
N SER A 7 0.07 -39.93 7.19
CA SER A 7 0.33 -39.65 5.78
C SER A 7 -0.10 -38.24 5.38
N LEU A 8 0.84 -37.49 4.77
CA LEU A 8 0.57 -36.29 3.98
C LEU A 8 -0.46 -36.61 2.89
N MET A 9 -1.64 -36.01 3.00
CA MET A 9 -2.64 -35.97 1.93
C MET A 9 -2.11 -35.02 0.86
N GLN A 10 -1.95 -35.53 -0.36
CA GLN A 10 -1.77 -34.72 -1.56
C GLN A 10 -3.00 -33.84 -1.73
N VAL A 11 -2.82 -32.52 -1.55
CA VAL A 11 -3.82 -31.53 -1.96
C VAL A 11 -3.53 -31.16 -3.40
N ALA A 12 -4.58 -31.26 -4.22
CA ALA A 12 -4.56 -31.07 -5.65
C ALA A 12 -4.04 -29.68 -6.06
N GLU A 13 -3.19 -29.67 -7.10
CA GLU A 13 -2.83 -28.48 -7.84
C GLU A 13 -4.07 -27.95 -8.58
N GLY A 14 -4.47 -26.73 -8.24
CA GLY A 14 -5.56 -26.02 -8.88
C GLY A 14 -5.83 -24.72 -8.15
N ASP A 15 -5.68 -23.62 -8.88
CA ASP A 15 -6.04 -22.23 -8.58
C ASP A 15 -4.91 -21.30 -8.10
N ASP A 16 -4.83 -20.16 -8.79
CA ASP A 16 -3.67 -19.28 -8.98
C ASP A 16 -3.35 -18.37 -7.77
N GLY A 17 -3.48 -18.90 -6.55
CA GLY A 17 -3.36 -18.15 -5.29
C GLY A 17 -1.97 -18.11 -4.64
N ALA A 18 -0.96 -18.79 -5.20
CA ALA A 18 0.29 -19.10 -4.49
C ALA A 18 1.53 -18.24 -4.86
N ASN A 19 1.41 -17.25 -5.75
CA ASN A 19 2.60 -16.50 -6.22
C ASN A 19 2.72 -15.05 -5.71
N TRP A 20 1.68 -14.50 -5.06
CA TRP A 20 1.72 -13.11 -4.59
C TRP A 20 2.63 -12.93 -3.37
N GLU A 21 2.75 -13.95 -2.51
CA GLU A 21 3.54 -13.86 -1.28
C GLU A 21 5.05 -13.82 -1.60
N THR A 22 5.49 -14.61 -2.58
CA THR A 22 6.85 -14.58 -3.12
C THR A 22 7.16 -13.23 -3.77
N GLU A 23 6.27 -12.72 -4.63
CA GLU A 23 6.45 -11.39 -5.24
C GLU A 23 6.43 -10.25 -4.21
N ALA A 24 5.56 -10.32 -3.20
CA ALA A 24 5.50 -9.35 -2.10
C ALA A 24 6.81 -9.36 -1.30
N GLN A 25 7.30 -10.55 -0.94
CA GLN A 25 8.58 -10.73 -0.26
C GLN A 25 9.76 -10.22 -1.10
N GLU A 26 9.76 -10.45 -2.42
CA GLU A 26 10.80 -9.95 -3.34
C GLU A 26 10.80 -8.42 -3.46
N ARG A 27 9.62 -7.79 -3.49
CA ARG A 27 9.48 -6.32 -3.52
C ARG A 27 10.02 -5.64 -2.25
N PHE A 28 9.90 -6.29 -1.09
CA PHE A 28 10.48 -5.84 0.19
C PHE A 28 11.97 -6.19 0.37
N ARG A 29 12.50 -7.18 -0.36
CA ARG A 29 13.93 -7.59 -0.36
C ARG A 29 14.85 -6.69 -1.19
N GLY A 30 14.32 -5.67 -1.88
CA GLY A 30 15.13 -4.74 -2.65
C GLY A 30 15.64 -5.30 -3.99
N GLY A 31 15.06 -6.40 -4.49
CA GLY A 31 15.32 -6.91 -5.83
C GLY A 31 14.61 -6.05 -6.89
N THR A 32 15.35 -5.55 -7.87
CA THR A 32 14.79 -5.02 -9.12
C THR A 32 14.03 -6.13 -9.85
N LEU A 33 12.70 -6.00 -9.92
CA LEU A 33 11.91 -6.65 -10.96
C LEU A 33 11.33 -5.56 -11.85
N PHE A 34 12.12 -5.21 -12.87
CA PHE A 34 11.63 -4.49 -14.04
C PHE A 34 10.89 -5.49 -14.95
N SER A 35 9.84 -4.97 -15.58
CA SER A 35 9.05 -5.58 -16.66
C SER A 35 7.87 -6.46 -16.25
N LEU A 36 6.71 -5.83 -16.14
CA LEU A 36 5.51 -6.21 -16.89
C LEU A 36 4.62 -4.97 -16.99
N TYR A 37 4.60 -4.38 -18.19
CA TYR A 37 3.76 -3.30 -18.74
C TYR A 37 4.64 -2.29 -19.46
N GLY A 38 5.08 -2.68 -20.67
CA GLY A 38 5.54 -1.73 -21.65
C GLY A 38 4.36 -0.91 -22.16
N TRP A 39 4.43 0.40 -22.03
CA TRP A 39 3.60 1.31 -22.81
C TRP A 39 4.51 2.30 -23.53
N GLY A 40 4.41 2.23 -24.86
CA GLY A 40 5.23 2.98 -25.79
C GLY A 40 4.95 4.47 -25.75
N GLU A 41 5.96 5.19 -26.22
CA GLU A 41 5.91 6.60 -26.54
C GLU A 41 4.79 6.91 -27.55
N SER A 42 4.02 7.98 -27.28
CA SER A 42 3.43 8.94 -28.23
C SER A 42 2.28 9.65 -27.50
N SER A 43 1.98 10.93 -27.66
CA SER A 43 2.51 12.06 -28.44
C SER A 43 1.77 13.28 -27.90
N SER A 44 2.41 14.46 -27.90
CA SER A 44 1.78 15.74 -27.57
C SER A 44 0.45 15.95 -28.32
N PRO A 45 -0.59 16.57 -27.72
CA PRO A 45 -1.84 16.79 -28.43
C PRO A 45 -1.71 17.98 -29.41
N PRO A 46 -2.23 17.86 -30.66
CA PRO A 46 -2.37 18.99 -31.56
C PRO A 46 -3.60 19.82 -31.20
N GLY A 47 -3.50 21.15 -31.37
CA GLY A 47 -4.62 22.07 -31.20
C GLY A 47 -5.64 22.04 -32.34
N GLY A 48 -6.85 22.51 -32.04
CA GLY A 48 -7.73 23.17 -33.03
C GLY A 48 -9.17 22.66 -33.19
N SER A 49 -10.11 23.43 -32.62
CA SER A 49 -11.39 23.93 -33.18
C SER A 49 -12.66 23.06 -33.32
N SER A 50 -13.69 23.57 -32.61
CA SER A 50 -15.11 23.79 -32.99
C SER A 50 -16.04 22.65 -33.45
N GLY A 51 -17.10 22.43 -32.67
CA GLY A 51 -18.36 21.83 -33.14
C GLY A 51 -19.30 21.46 -31.99
N GLY A 52 -20.39 22.22 -31.81
CA GLY A 52 -21.41 21.95 -30.79
C GLY A 52 -22.29 20.75 -31.13
N GLY A 53 -22.59 19.93 -30.11
CA GLY A 53 -23.55 18.83 -30.15
C GLY A 53 -23.64 18.22 -28.76
N GLY A 54 -24.81 18.34 -28.12
CA GLY A 54 -25.06 17.83 -26.77
C GLY A 54 -24.95 16.31 -26.72
N GLY A 55 -23.90 15.84 -26.06
CA GLY A 55 -23.68 14.47 -25.62
C GLY A 55 -22.53 14.54 -24.64
N SER A 56 -22.72 14.03 -23.42
CA SER A 56 -21.68 13.92 -22.39
C SER A 56 -20.55 13.05 -22.93
N GLY A 57 -19.63 13.69 -23.62
CA GLY A 57 -18.41 13.09 -24.15
C GLY A 57 -17.35 13.00 -23.07
N PRO A 58 -16.18 12.42 -23.38
CA PRO A 58 -15.07 12.19 -22.44
C PRO A 58 -14.42 13.48 -21.87
N GLY A 59 -15.00 14.65 -22.09
CA GLY A 59 -14.48 15.96 -21.72
C GLY A 59 -15.10 16.58 -20.46
N ASP A 60 -16.08 15.92 -19.84
CA ASP A 60 -16.79 16.45 -18.66
C ASP A 60 -16.28 15.86 -17.33
N LEU A 61 -15.25 15.01 -17.35
CA LEU A 61 -14.70 14.44 -16.13
C LEU A 61 -13.97 15.52 -15.33
N ASN A 62 -14.42 15.75 -14.10
CA ASN A 62 -13.72 16.64 -13.18
C ASN A 62 -12.39 15.99 -12.73
N ASN A 63 -11.52 16.78 -12.11
CA ASN A 63 -10.19 16.31 -11.69
C ASN A 63 -10.24 15.10 -10.74
N GLU A 64 -11.33 14.92 -9.98
CA GLU A 64 -11.51 13.76 -9.10
C GLU A 64 -11.92 12.52 -9.87
N GLU A 65 -12.77 12.64 -10.89
CA GLU A 65 -13.17 11.53 -11.77
C GLU A 65 -12.00 11.05 -12.63
N LEU A 66 -11.19 11.99 -13.15
CA LEU A 66 -9.93 11.66 -13.83
C LEU A 66 -8.93 11.03 -12.88
N ALA A 67 -8.81 11.54 -11.65
CA ALA A 67 -7.95 10.94 -10.65
C ALA A 67 -8.43 9.54 -10.25
N GLY A 68 -9.73 9.30 -10.10
CA GLY A 68 -10.28 7.98 -9.78
C GLY A 68 -9.97 6.94 -10.86
N ILE A 69 -10.18 7.29 -12.13
CA ILE A 69 -9.80 6.42 -13.27
C ILE A 69 -8.29 6.14 -13.24
N ALA A 70 -7.49 7.14 -12.91
CA ALA A 70 -6.06 7.05 -13.01
C ALA A 70 -5.42 6.33 -11.81
N TRP A 71 -5.97 6.47 -10.59
CA TRP A 71 -5.49 5.85 -9.35
C TRP A 71 -6.00 4.42 -9.13
N GLY A 72 -7.11 4.03 -9.77
CA GLY A 72 -7.60 2.65 -9.77
C GLY A 72 -8.08 2.18 -8.39
N GLU A 73 -7.85 0.89 -8.08
CA GLU A 73 -8.45 0.19 -6.92
C GLU A 73 -8.17 0.81 -5.55
N GLY A 74 -7.08 1.59 -5.39
CA GLY A 74 -6.76 2.25 -4.12
C GLY A 74 -7.44 3.61 -3.93
N TRP A 75 -8.09 4.16 -4.97
CA TRP A 75 -8.68 5.50 -4.91
C TRP A 75 -9.91 5.55 -4.00
N ASP A 76 -10.79 4.56 -4.11
CA ASP A 76 -12.08 4.58 -3.41
C ASP A 76 -11.91 4.40 -1.89
N SER A 77 -10.81 3.79 -1.45
CA SER A 77 -10.46 3.66 -0.04
C SER A 77 -9.82 4.91 0.56
N MET A 78 -9.40 5.91 -0.24
CA MET A 78 -8.78 7.14 0.26
C MET A 78 -9.82 8.15 0.73
N HIS A 79 -9.49 8.87 1.80
CA HIS A 79 -10.27 9.99 2.29
C HIS A 79 -10.13 11.24 1.40
N ASP A 80 -11.12 12.14 1.44
CA ASP A 80 -11.15 13.31 0.56
C ASP A 80 -9.91 14.22 0.69
N ASN A 81 -9.39 14.39 1.91
CA ASN A 81 -8.16 15.15 2.17
C ASN A 81 -6.92 14.48 1.54
N GLU A 82 -6.83 13.15 1.59
CA GLU A 82 -5.76 12.36 0.98
C GLU A 82 -5.83 12.44 -0.55
N LYS A 83 -7.03 12.27 -1.11
CA LYS A 83 -7.30 12.46 -2.55
C LYS A 83 -6.87 13.85 -3.02
N LEU A 84 -7.28 14.90 -2.29
CA LEU A 84 -6.92 16.28 -2.62
C LEU A 84 -5.41 16.53 -2.55
N PHE A 85 -4.70 15.92 -1.59
CA PHE A 85 -3.25 16.01 -1.52
C PHE A 85 -2.59 15.43 -2.78
N TYR A 86 -3.00 14.24 -3.20
CA TYR A 86 -2.43 13.60 -4.38
C TYR A 86 -2.79 14.32 -5.68
N ILE A 87 -4.01 14.85 -5.82
CA ILE A 87 -4.41 15.68 -6.97
C ILE A 87 -3.56 16.96 -7.03
N ARG A 88 -3.39 17.68 -5.90
CA ARG A 88 -2.62 18.93 -5.86
C ARG A 88 -1.14 18.72 -6.14
N ASN A 89 -0.63 17.51 -5.92
CA ASN A 89 0.76 17.15 -6.12
C ASN A 89 0.93 16.08 -7.22
N TRP A 90 0.05 16.13 -8.22
CA TRP A 90 -0.11 15.10 -9.25
C TRP A 90 1.20 14.67 -9.91
N GLU A 91 1.99 15.63 -10.40
CA GLU A 91 3.24 15.35 -11.13
C GLU A 91 4.21 14.45 -10.33
N LYS A 92 4.16 14.56 -9.00
CA LYS A 92 5.02 13.78 -8.11
C LYS A 92 4.43 12.41 -7.78
N TRP A 93 3.14 12.36 -7.43
CA TRP A 93 2.54 11.16 -6.84
C TRP A 93 1.88 10.25 -7.86
N TYR A 94 1.42 10.79 -8.97
CA TYR A 94 0.78 10.01 -10.02
C TYR A 94 1.70 8.88 -10.55
N PRO A 95 3.00 9.10 -10.84
CA PRO A 95 3.88 8.01 -11.27
C PRO A 95 4.17 6.96 -10.17
N ARG A 96 3.80 7.23 -8.91
CA ARG A 96 4.10 6.39 -7.73
C ARG A 96 2.90 5.59 -7.24
N ARG A 97 1.69 5.91 -7.72
CA ARG A 97 0.42 5.35 -7.25
C ARG A 97 0.39 3.82 -7.24
N ASP A 98 0.78 3.18 -8.34
CA ASP A 98 0.70 1.72 -8.50
C ASP A 98 1.63 1.01 -7.50
N LEU A 99 2.79 1.62 -7.24
CA LEU A 99 3.73 1.14 -6.24
C LEU A 99 3.23 1.38 -4.81
N MET A 100 2.52 2.48 -4.54
CA MET A 100 1.90 2.71 -3.22
C MET A 100 0.85 1.64 -2.90
N VAL A 101 -0.07 1.42 -3.84
CA VAL A 101 -1.13 0.41 -3.73
C VAL A 101 -0.52 -0.98 -3.57
N THR A 102 0.52 -1.28 -4.35
CA THR A 102 1.29 -2.53 -4.21
C THR A 102 1.86 -2.71 -2.79
N ILE A 103 2.53 -1.69 -2.25
CA ILE A 103 3.17 -1.77 -0.93
C ILE A 103 2.10 -1.93 0.15
N SER A 104 0.96 -1.23 0.04
CA SER A 104 -0.18 -1.36 0.97
C SER A 104 -0.71 -2.78 0.98
N LYS A 105 -1.10 -3.31 -0.19
CA LYS A 105 -1.63 -4.68 -0.31
C LYS A 105 -0.65 -5.72 0.22
N ALA A 106 0.65 -5.55 -0.08
CA ALA A 106 1.66 -6.46 0.41
C ALA A 106 1.79 -6.39 1.95
N ALA A 107 1.69 -5.20 2.54
CA ALA A 107 1.71 -5.03 4.00
C ALA A 107 0.46 -5.65 4.66
N ASP A 108 -0.74 -5.42 4.09
CA ASP A 108 -1.99 -6.02 4.56
C ASP A 108 -1.91 -7.55 4.53
N SER A 109 -1.52 -8.13 3.39
CA SER A 109 -1.47 -9.59 3.26
C SER A 109 -0.41 -10.24 4.15
N LEU A 110 0.75 -9.59 4.33
CA LEU A 110 1.79 -10.08 5.23
C LEU A 110 1.36 -9.98 6.70
N ALA A 111 0.61 -8.94 7.07
CA ALA A 111 0.06 -8.80 8.41
C ALA A 111 -0.99 -9.90 8.66
N ALA A 112 -1.95 -10.05 7.75
CA ALA A 112 -2.96 -11.10 7.81
C ALA A 112 -2.32 -12.49 7.96
N ALA A 113 -1.33 -12.82 7.12
CA ALA A 113 -0.60 -14.09 7.19
C ALA A 113 0.15 -14.27 8.53
N LYS A 114 0.84 -13.24 9.01
CA LYS A 114 1.60 -13.28 10.26
C LYS A 114 0.72 -13.55 11.48
N PHE A 115 -0.47 -12.98 11.51
CA PHE A 115 -1.39 -13.06 12.63
C PHE A 115 -2.47 -14.14 12.46
N GLY A 116 -2.47 -14.88 11.33
CA GLY A 116 -3.45 -15.93 11.07
C GLY A 116 -4.87 -15.39 10.89
N LEU A 117 -5.00 -14.19 10.34
CA LEU A 117 -6.27 -13.48 10.15
C LEU A 117 -6.62 -13.43 8.66
N THR A 118 -7.90 -13.25 8.36
CA THR A 118 -8.37 -12.97 6.99
C THR A 118 -8.32 -11.49 6.65
N ASP A 119 -8.28 -10.63 7.67
CA ASP A 119 -8.25 -9.17 7.51
C ASP A 119 -7.59 -8.50 8.73
N VAL A 120 -7.17 -7.25 8.56
CA VAL A 120 -6.46 -6.44 9.55
C VAL A 120 -7.45 -5.50 10.25
N ARG A 121 -7.47 -5.49 11.59
CA ARG A 121 -8.41 -4.67 12.38
C ARG A 121 -7.74 -3.42 12.91
N ASP A 122 -8.38 -2.27 12.76
CA ASP A 122 -7.88 -0.99 13.25
C ASP A 122 -7.72 -0.96 14.78
N GLY A 123 -6.61 -0.40 15.25
CA GLY A 123 -6.30 -0.32 16.69
C GLY A 123 -5.66 -1.58 17.28
N TYR A 124 -5.53 -2.67 16.52
CA TYR A 124 -4.94 -3.93 16.98
C TYR A 124 -3.49 -4.10 16.52
N ARG A 125 -2.83 -5.12 17.06
CA ARG A 125 -1.40 -5.39 16.83
C ARG A 125 -1.07 -5.66 15.35
N GLU A 126 -1.96 -6.31 14.62
CA GLU A 126 -1.80 -6.56 13.18
C GLU A 126 -1.83 -5.27 12.36
N ASN A 127 -2.67 -4.30 12.73
CA ASN A 127 -2.75 -3.00 12.09
C ASN A 127 -1.50 -2.17 12.44
N ALA A 128 -1.08 -2.15 13.70
CA ALA A 128 0.18 -1.53 14.11
C ALA A 128 1.38 -2.07 13.31
N TRP A 129 1.43 -3.39 13.08
CA TRP A 129 2.48 -4.03 12.31
C TRP A 129 2.42 -3.67 10.82
N LYS A 130 1.22 -3.66 10.23
CA LYS A 130 0.96 -3.21 8.86
C LYS A 130 1.46 -1.77 8.63
N HIS A 131 1.11 -0.81 9.49
CA HIS A 131 1.52 0.59 9.35
C HIS A 131 3.04 0.76 9.31
N ALA A 132 3.75 0.06 10.21
CA ALA A 132 5.20 0.06 10.21
C ALA A 132 5.81 -0.58 8.96
N LEU A 133 5.22 -1.68 8.46
CA LEU A 133 5.71 -2.35 7.25
C LEU A 133 5.45 -1.53 5.98
N TRP A 134 4.25 -0.98 5.84
CA TRP A 134 3.86 -0.11 4.73
C TRP A 134 4.80 1.10 4.65
N THR A 135 4.98 1.81 5.77
CA THR A 135 5.81 3.01 5.81
C THR A 135 7.30 2.70 5.61
N CYS A 136 7.81 1.58 6.14
CA CYS A 136 9.17 1.13 5.84
C CYS A 136 9.35 0.86 4.33
N GLY A 137 8.40 0.17 3.70
CA GLY A 137 8.41 -0.10 2.26
C GLY A 137 8.46 1.17 1.42
N MET A 138 7.58 2.14 1.72
CA MET A 138 7.58 3.44 1.06
C MET A 138 8.91 4.18 1.24
N THR A 139 9.46 4.17 2.45
CA THR A 139 10.74 4.85 2.76
C THR A 139 11.88 4.30 1.93
N ARG A 140 11.96 2.99 1.72
CA ARG A 140 13.01 2.38 0.89
C ARG A 140 12.87 2.71 -0.59
N LYS A 141 11.67 3.03 -1.06
CA LYS A 141 11.41 3.35 -2.47
C LYS A 141 11.53 4.83 -2.77
N TRP A 142 11.08 5.70 -1.87
CA TRP A 142 10.96 7.14 -2.12
C TRP A 142 11.74 8.02 -1.16
N GLY A 143 12.37 7.43 -0.14
CA GLY A 143 13.04 8.17 0.92
C GLY A 143 12.09 8.57 2.05
N TRP A 144 12.71 8.99 3.14
CA TRP A 144 12.05 9.28 4.42
C TRP A 144 11.01 10.41 4.30
N ASP A 145 11.39 11.54 3.70
CA ASP A 145 10.53 12.74 3.60
C ASP A 145 9.25 12.49 2.82
N ASP A 146 9.32 11.67 1.77
CA ASP A 146 8.17 11.38 0.94
C ASP A 146 7.28 10.33 1.60
N ALA A 147 7.87 9.29 2.17
CA ALA A 147 7.12 8.30 2.93
C ALA A 147 6.37 8.94 4.10
N GLN A 148 6.98 9.87 4.83
CA GLN A 148 6.33 10.59 5.92
C GLN A 148 5.13 11.40 5.43
N LYS A 149 5.27 12.15 4.33
CA LYS A 149 4.15 12.94 3.79
C LYS A 149 2.96 12.07 3.36
N ALA A 150 3.25 10.93 2.73
CA ALA A 150 2.22 9.98 2.34
C ALA A 150 1.55 9.32 3.54
N SER A 151 2.31 8.92 4.56
CA SER A 151 1.75 8.32 5.76
C SER A 151 0.97 9.33 6.60
N ASP A 152 1.47 10.56 6.75
CA ASP A 152 0.82 11.58 7.57
C ASP A 152 -0.51 12.02 6.95
N VAL A 153 -0.58 12.17 5.62
CA VAL A 153 -1.84 12.56 4.95
C VAL A 153 -2.89 11.44 5.02
N HIS A 154 -2.45 10.17 4.97
CA HIS A 154 -3.32 9.02 5.13
C HIS A 154 -4.05 9.06 6.49
N GLU A 155 -3.36 9.46 7.56
CA GLU A 155 -3.96 9.58 8.89
C GLU A 155 -4.73 10.89 9.15
N ASP A 156 -4.63 11.89 8.26
CA ASP A 156 -5.07 13.26 8.52
C ASP A 156 -6.51 13.58 8.07
N PHE A 157 -7.48 12.74 8.45
CA PHE A 157 -8.88 12.94 8.08
C PHE A 157 -9.79 13.18 9.31
N PRO A 158 -10.89 13.95 9.18
CA PRO A 158 -11.77 14.31 10.31
C PRO A 158 -12.43 13.11 11.03
N GLY A 159 -12.54 11.97 10.34
CA GLY A 159 -13.13 10.75 10.88
C GLY A 159 -12.16 9.85 11.65
N ASN A 160 -10.86 10.15 11.68
CA ASN A 160 -9.87 9.30 12.34
C ASN A 160 -9.95 9.49 13.86
N PRO A 161 -10.29 8.46 14.66
CA PRO A 161 -10.34 8.58 16.11
C PRO A 161 -8.97 9.03 16.65
N PRO A 162 -8.90 10.02 17.57
CA PRO A 162 -7.61 10.60 17.99
C PRO A 162 -6.59 9.58 18.51
N ASP A 163 -7.04 8.57 19.24
CA ASP A 163 -6.18 7.53 19.78
C ASP A 163 -5.67 6.57 18.69
N GLN A 164 -6.50 6.28 17.67
CA GLN A 164 -6.10 5.46 16.51
C GLN A 164 -5.10 6.25 15.66
N LYS A 165 -5.42 7.49 15.30
CA LYS A 165 -4.48 8.41 14.63
C LYS A 165 -3.11 8.47 15.33
N ALA A 166 -3.10 8.60 16.66
CA ALA A 166 -1.85 8.67 17.41
C ALA A 166 -1.05 7.35 17.34
N MET A 167 -1.75 6.21 17.40
CA MET A 167 -1.16 4.88 17.22
C MET A 167 -0.58 4.72 15.81
N ASP A 168 -1.34 5.06 14.77
CA ASP A 168 -0.94 4.92 13.37
C ASP A 168 0.25 5.81 13.04
N LEU A 169 0.22 7.08 13.45
CA LEU A 169 1.36 8.00 13.30
C LEU A 169 2.61 7.49 14.01
N ASN A 170 2.48 6.93 15.22
CA ASN A 170 3.62 6.32 15.93
C ASN A 170 4.19 5.14 15.14
N ASN A 171 3.34 4.22 14.67
CA ASN A 171 3.78 3.02 13.96
C ASN A 171 4.34 3.35 12.56
N ASN A 172 3.80 4.36 11.89
CA ASN A 172 4.38 4.94 10.67
C ASN A 172 5.80 5.46 10.97
N LEU A 173 6.00 6.20 12.06
CA LEU A 173 7.32 6.66 12.48
C LEU A 173 8.29 5.52 12.81
N VAL A 174 7.82 4.43 13.42
CA VAL A 174 8.62 3.22 13.61
C VAL A 174 9.09 2.66 12.27
N GLY A 175 8.16 2.54 11.29
CA GLY A 175 8.46 2.10 9.93
C GLY A 175 9.49 2.97 9.21
N LEU A 176 9.32 4.30 9.28
CA LEU A 176 10.28 5.29 8.74
C LEU A 176 11.70 5.03 9.28
N ASN A 177 11.82 4.73 10.58
CA ASN A 177 13.11 4.51 11.25
C ASN A 177 13.71 3.13 11.00
N TYR A 178 12.93 2.16 10.51
CA TYR A 178 13.39 0.81 10.22
C TYR A 178 14.01 0.68 8.83
N ALA A 179 13.58 1.49 7.87
CA ALA A 179 14.09 1.44 6.50
C ALA A 179 15.62 1.58 6.35
N ASN A 180 16.29 2.16 7.34
CA ASN A 180 17.75 2.35 7.36
C ASN A 180 18.52 1.32 8.20
N ARG A 181 17.84 0.38 8.86
CA ARG A 181 18.47 -0.55 9.84
C ARG A 181 18.97 -1.83 9.21
N THR A 182 18.21 -2.44 8.31
CA THR A 182 18.61 -3.67 7.63
C THR A 182 18.31 -3.66 6.13
N THR A 183 18.61 -4.78 5.48
CA THR A 183 18.29 -5.03 4.08
C THR A 183 16.82 -5.40 3.85
N ASN A 184 15.98 -5.58 4.87
CA ASN A 184 14.60 -6.04 4.71
C ASN A 184 13.65 -5.50 5.79
N CYS A 185 12.63 -4.73 5.36
CA CYS A 185 11.59 -4.20 6.24
C CYS A 185 10.83 -5.28 7.00
N LEU A 186 10.61 -6.45 6.39
CA LEU A 186 9.88 -7.54 7.03
C LEU A 186 10.63 -8.07 8.27
N ASP A 187 11.96 -8.15 8.17
CA ASP A 187 12.81 -8.60 9.27
C ASP A 187 12.84 -7.56 10.38
N ASP A 188 13.02 -6.28 10.03
CA ASP A 188 13.04 -5.17 10.99
C ASP A 188 11.74 -5.04 11.79
N VAL A 189 10.59 -5.04 11.11
CA VAL A 189 9.28 -4.92 11.79
C VAL A 189 8.97 -6.18 12.59
N SER A 190 9.42 -7.36 12.14
CA SER A 190 9.21 -8.63 12.87
C SER A 190 10.08 -8.77 14.12
N MET A 191 11.32 -8.30 14.08
CA MET A 191 12.26 -8.33 15.21
C MET A 191 12.05 -7.15 16.18
N GLY A 192 11.61 -6.00 15.67
CA GLY A 192 11.52 -4.73 16.38
C GLY A 192 10.20 -4.47 17.12
N GLN A 193 9.67 -5.44 17.87
CA GLN A 193 8.41 -5.23 18.62
C GLN A 193 8.51 -4.15 19.72
N GLY A 194 9.71 -3.71 20.10
CA GLY A 194 9.92 -2.77 21.20
C GLY A 194 9.43 -1.33 21.00
N GLY A 195 8.95 -0.96 19.80
CA GLY A 195 8.45 0.39 19.51
C GLY A 195 7.03 0.46 18.95
N LEU A 196 6.42 -0.68 18.61
CA LEU A 196 5.06 -0.71 18.10
C LEU A 196 4.06 -0.50 19.24
N VAL A 197 3.02 0.29 18.98
CA VAL A 197 1.94 0.57 19.93
C VAL A 197 0.62 0.09 19.31
N TRP A 198 -0.26 -0.46 20.13
CA TRP A 198 -1.63 -0.82 19.77
C TRP A 198 -2.59 -0.48 20.91
N LEU A 199 -3.86 -0.28 20.58
CA LEU A 199 -4.90 0.13 21.54
C LEU A 199 -5.58 -1.07 22.20
N TYR A 200 -5.78 -2.14 21.43
CA TYR A 200 -6.58 -3.29 21.85
C TYR A 200 -5.73 -4.56 21.91
N ASN A 201 -5.96 -5.35 22.95
CA ASN A 201 -5.42 -6.71 23.04
C ASN A 201 -6.44 -7.69 22.45
N ASP A 202 -5.94 -8.83 21.96
CA ASP A 202 -6.75 -9.95 21.46
C ASP A 202 -7.64 -10.57 22.55
#